data_AF-A0A7E5WKU4-F1
#
_entry.id   AF-A0A7E5WKU4-F1
#
_cell.length_a   1.000
_cell.length_b   1.000
_cell.length_c   1.000
_cell.angle_alpha   90.00
_cell.angle_beta   90.00
_cell.angle_gamma   90.00
#
_symmetry.space_group_name_H-M   'P 1'
#
loop_
_entity.id
_entity.type
_entity.pdbx_description
1 polymer ?
#
loop_
_entity_poly.entity_id
_entity_poly.type
_entity_poly.pdbx_seq_one_letter_code
_entity_poly.pdbx_strand_id
1 'polypeptide(L)'
;NIILKPVVLFQILLLLAAVSSHKFVVGFCLGAELCENFPNRACAHIVCVTLFSAGSVLGIGIGAGLETVNSLKDSVAIPVMQGLAAGTLLYVTVSEVLPRERARWHKRQRNAGILQFLSVGLGFVLMYLTTKYLDHDAA
;
A
#
# COMPACT_ATOMS: atom_id res chain seq x y z
N ASN A 1 -27.65 -10.90 21.44
CA ASN A 1 -26.40 -10.21 21.80
C ASN A 1 -25.14 -11.12 21.64
N ILE A 2 -25.21 -12.44 21.89
CA ILE A 2 -24.07 -13.37 21.72
C ILE A 2 -23.66 -13.64 20.25
N ILE A 3 -24.60 -13.58 19.30
CA ILE A 3 -24.33 -13.80 17.86
C ILE A 3 -23.81 -12.53 17.15
N LEU A 4 -24.01 -11.35 17.75
CA LEU A 4 -23.56 -10.08 17.16
C LEU A 4 -22.06 -9.82 17.41
N LYS A 5 -21.49 -10.35 18.50
CA LYS A 5 -20.05 -10.25 18.78
C LYS A 5 -19.15 -10.95 17.75
N PRO A 6 -19.42 -12.20 17.31
CA PRO A 6 -18.56 -12.88 16.34
C PRO A 6 -18.61 -12.24 14.94
N VAL A 7 -19.78 -11.77 14.47
CA VAL A 7 -19.90 -11.18 13.13
C VAL A 7 -19.15 -9.85 13.01
N VAL A 8 -19.25 -8.98 14.03
CA VAL A 8 -18.56 -7.69 14.05
C VAL A 8 -17.04 -7.89 14.17
N LEU A 9 -16.60 -8.90 14.94
CA LEU A 9 -15.17 -9.22 15.04
C LEU A 9 -14.59 -9.64 13.68
N PHE A 10 -15.31 -10.49 12.93
CA PHE A 10 -14.90 -10.90 11.59
C PHE A 10 -14.80 -9.72 10.62
N GLN A 11 -15.77 -8.79 10.64
CA GLN A 11 -15.73 -7.59 9.80
C GLN A 11 -14.52 -6.71 10.10
N ILE A 12 -14.21 -6.48 11.38
CA ILE A 12 -13.03 -5.69 11.79
C ILE A 12 -11.75 -6.40 11.33
N LEU A 13 -11.68 -7.73 11.44
CA LEU A 13 -10.52 -8.52 10.98
C LEU A 13 -10.34 -8.44 9.46
N LEU A 14 -11.42 -8.50 8.68
CA LEU A 14 -11.37 -8.38 7.23
C LEU A 14 -10.98 -6.96 6.78
N LEU A 15 -11.55 -5.92 7.42
CA LEU A 15 -11.16 -4.53 7.19
C LEU A 15 -9.70 -4.28 7.56
N LEU A 16 -9.24 -4.84 8.69
CA LEU A 16 -7.85 -4.80 9.11
C LEU A 16 -6.95 -5.51 8.09
N ALA A 17 -7.33 -6.68 7.61
CA ALA A 17 -6.59 -7.44 6.61
C ALA A 17 -6.47 -6.68 5.28
N ALA A 18 -7.55 -6.02 4.84
CA ALA A 18 -7.56 -5.22 3.62
C ALA A 18 -6.63 -3.98 3.74
N VAL A 19 -6.76 -3.21 4.82
CA VAL A 19 -5.93 -2.00 5.04
C VAL A 19 -4.48 -2.36 5.33
N SER A 20 -4.22 -3.49 6.01
CA SER A 20 -2.88 -4.01 6.26
C SER A 20 -2.18 -4.41 4.96
N SER A 21 -2.86 -5.18 4.10
CA SER A 21 -2.34 -5.58 2.78
C SER A 21 -1.98 -4.36 1.93
N HIS A 22 -2.81 -3.32 1.97
CA HIS A 22 -2.56 -2.07 1.27
C HIS A 22 -1.30 -1.35 1.79
N LYS A 23 -1.11 -1.23 3.11
CA LYS A 23 0.08 -0.58 3.68
C LYS A 23 1.35 -1.40 3.50
N PHE A 24 1.24 -2.73 3.45
CA PHE A 24 2.38 -3.61 3.19
C PHE A 24 2.98 -3.37 1.80
N VAL A 25 2.14 -3.34 0.75
CA VAL A 25 2.59 -3.11 -0.63
C VAL A 25 3.22 -1.73 -0.77
N VAL A 26 2.59 -0.69 -0.24
CA VAL A 26 3.12 0.68 -0.31
C VAL A 26 4.44 0.81 0.45
N GLY A 27 4.53 0.23 1.65
CA GLY A 27 5.76 0.22 2.44
C GLY A 27 6.91 -0.53 1.75
N PHE A 28 6.60 -1.59 1.01
CA PHE A 28 7.58 -2.33 0.20
C PHE A 28 8.12 -1.51 -0.97
N CYS A 29 7.24 -0.86 -1.74
CA CYS A 29 7.66 0.02 -2.85
C CYS A 29 8.55 1.16 -2.35
N LEU A 30 8.16 1.80 -1.23
CA LEU A 30 8.95 2.85 -0.58
C LEU A 30 10.29 2.30 -0.09
N GLY A 31 10.30 1.14 0.60
CA GLY A 31 11.53 0.52 1.10
C GLY A 31 12.52 0.17 -0.02
N ALA A 32 12.03 -0.29 -1.16
CA ALA A 32 12.87 -0.54 -2.32
C ALA A 32 13.48 0.74 -2.90
N GLU A 33 12.70 1.81 -2.99
CA GLU A 33 13.19 3.13 -3.41
C GLU A 33 14.29 3.65 -2.47
N LEU A 34 14.14 3.43 -1.16
CA LEU A 34 15.14 3.83 -0.17
C LEU A 34 16.41 2.98 -0.19
N CYS A 35 16.31 1.69 -0.47
CA CYS A 35 17.49 0.84 -0.68
C CYS A 35 18.33 1.32 -1.87
N GLU A 36 17.65 1.73 -2.95
CA GLU A 36 18.32 2.17 -4.18
C GLU A 36 18.92 3.58 -4.08
N ASN A 37 18.17 4.52 -3.50
CA ASN A 37 18.61 5.91 -3.40
C ASN A 37 19.54 6.17 -2.20
N PHE A 38 19.42 5.40 -1.12
CA PHE A 38 20.15 5.62 0.13
C PHE A 38 20.73 4.34 0.75
N PRO A 39 21.61 3.60 0.05
CA PRO A 39 22.07 2.27 0.47
C PRO A 39 22.85 2.21 1.79
N ASN A 40 23.35 3.34 2.31
CA ASN A 40 24.18 3.39 3.52
C ASN A 40 23.71 4.43 4.56
N ARG A 41 22.46 4.91 4.46
CA ARG A 41 21.88 5.87 5.40
C ARG A 41 20.69 5.28 6.15
N ALA A 42 20.98 4.43 7.14
CA ALA A 42 19.97 3.86 8.04
C ALA A 42 19.07 4.94 8.69
N CYS A 43 19.62 6.13 8.99
CA CYS A 43 18.82 7.25 9.49
C CYS A 43 17.74 7.70 8.49
N ALA A 44 18.03 7.71 7.19
CA ALA A 44 17.04 8.10 6.18
C ALA A 44 15.93 7.05 6.06
N HIS A 45 16.27 5.76 6.20
CA HIS A 45 15.31 4.66 6.25
C HIS A 45 14.34 4.82 7.42
N ILE A 46 14.86 5.07 8.62
CA ILE A 46 14.02 5.27 9.80
C ILE A 46 13.14 6.50 9.63
N VAL A 47 13.66 7.63 9.13
CA VAL A 47 12.87 8.86 8.93
C VAL A 47 11.77 8.68 7.89
N CYS A 48 12.02 7.98 6.79
CA CYS A 48 10.98 7.71 5.80
C CYS A 48 9.90 6.77 6.32
N VAL A 49 10.27 5.71 7.05
CA VAL A 49 9.30 4.76 7.62
C VAL A 49 8.45 5.45 8.71
N THR A 50 9.05 6.31 9.54
CA THR A 50 8.30 7.08 10.53
C THR A 50 7.38 8.10 9.87
N LEU A 51 7.83 8.81 8.83
CA LEU A 51 7.00 9.73 8.07
C LEU A 51 5.86 9.00 7.35
N PHE A 52 6.12 7.82 6.79
CA PHE A 52 5.10 6.98 6.16
C PHE A 52 4.04 6.51 7.16
N SER A 53 4.47 6.09 8.35
CA SER A 53 3.57 5.70 9.43
C SER A 53 2.73 6.88 9.94
N ALA A 54 3.37 8.03 10.21
CA ALA A 54 2.68 9.24 10.63
C ALA A 54 1.71 9.75 9.56
N GLY A 55 2.14 9.79 8.29
CA GLY A 55 1.31 10.16 7.15
C GLY A 55 0.12 9.22 6.98
N SER A 56 0.30 7.92 7.24
CA SER A 56 -0.78 6.95 7.24
C SER A 56 -1.82 7.20 8.35
N VAL A 57 -1.38 7.57 9.56
CA VAL A 57 -2.29 7.91 10.67
C VAL A 57 -3.05 9.20 10.36
N LEU A 58 -2.34 10.22 9.86
CA LEU A 58 -2.93 11.50 9.46
C LEU A 58 -3.91 11.33 8.30
N GLY A 59 -3.56 10.55 7.28
CA GLY A 59 -4.41 10.29 6.13
C GLY A 59 -5.71 9.58 6.50
N ILE A 60 -5.66 8.58 7.41
CA ILE A 60 -6.87 7.92 7.93
C ILE A 60 -7.67 8.90 8.79
N GLY A 61 -7.03 9.69 9.65
CA GLY A 61 -7.72 10.68 10.48
C GLY A 61 -8.44 11.75 9.67
N ILE A 62 -7.79 12.28 8.64
CA ILE A 62 -8.39 13.24 7.71
C ILE A 62 -9.49 12.57 6.89
N GLY A 63 -9.27 11.35 6.39
CA GLY A 63 -10.27 10.60 5.63
C GLY A 63 -11.55 10.33 6.44
N ALA A 64 -11.40 9.92 7.71
CA ALA A 64 -12.52 9.72 8.63
C ALA A 64 -13.24 11.03 8.98
N GLY A 65 -12.50 12.13 9.13
CA GLY A 65 -13.09 13.46 9.32
C GLY A 65 -13.87 13.92 8.08
N LEU A 66 -13.32 13.67 6.89
CA LEU A 66 -13.95 14.00 5.61
C LEU A 66 -15.19 13.13 5.35
N GLU A 67 -15.24 11.93 5.91
CA GLU A 67 -16.43 11.08 5.84
C GLU A 67 -17.66 11.74 6.52
N THR A 68 -17.44 12.63 7.50
CA THR A 68 -18.52 13.33 8.20
C THR A 68 -19.17 14.43 7.36
N VAL A 69 -18.48 14.93 6.33
CA VAL A 69 -19.01 15.94 5.40
C VAL A 69 -19.65 15.29 4.18
N ASN A 70 -20.99 15.18 4.23
CA ASN A 70 -21.80 14.47 3.23
C ASN A 70 -21.58 14.96 1.78
N SER A 71 -21.23 16.23 1.57
CA SER A 71 -21.02 16.81 0.23
C SER A 71 -19.80 16.26 -0.52
N LEU A 72 -18.87 15.60 0.16
CA LEU A 72 -17.66 15.03 -0.46
C LEU A 72 -17.76 13.53 -0.73
N LYS A 73 -18.76 12.83 -0.15
CA LYS A 73 -18.96 11.39 -0.34
C LYS A 73 -19.33 11.01 -1.79
N ASP A 74 -20.12 11.84 -2.48
CA ASP A 74 -20.51 11.60 -3.88
C ASP A 74 -19.54 12.22 -4.90
N SER A 75 -18.43 12.81 -4.45
CA SER A 75 -17.48 13.45 -5.34
C SER A 75 -16.51 12.46 -5.96
N VAL A 76 -16.36 12.50 -7.29
CA VAL A 76 -15.36 11.72 -8.03
C VAL A 76 -13.92 12.09 -7.67
N ALA A 77 -13.71 13.19 -6.92
CA ALA A 77 -12.39 13.66 -6.52
C ALA A 77 -11.62 12.63 -5.68
N ILE A 78 -12.28 11.90 -4.79
CA ILE A 78 -11.64 10.92 -3.91
C ILE A 78 -11.02 9.74 -4.70
N PRO A 79 -11.76 9.02 -5.56
CA PRO A 79 -11.18 7.93 -6.34
C PRO A 79 -10.13 8.41 -7.35
N VAL A 80 -10.27 9.62 -7.90
CA VAL A 80 -9.26 10.21 -8.79
C VAL A 80 -7.95 10.47 -8.04
N MET A 81 -8.01 11.09 -6.87
CA MET A 81 -6.82 11.35 -6.05
C MET A 81 -6.15 10.06 -5.57
N GLN A 82 -6.94 9.06 -5.18
CA GLN A 82 -6.42 7.75 -4.81
C GLN A 82 -5.75 7.05 -6.01
N GLY A 83 -6.34 7.14 -7.19
CA GLY A 83 -5.77 6.62 -8.44
C GLY A 83 -4.47 7.30 -8.83
N LEU A 84 -4.39 8.63 -8.70
CA LEU A 84 -3.16 9.40 -8.96
C LEU A 84 -2.04 9.04 -7.97
N ALA A 85 -2.36 8.92 -6.68
CA ALA A 85 -1.39 8.51 -5.67
C ALA A 85 -0.85 7.10 -5.94
N ALA A 86 -1.73 6.13 -6.22
CA ALA A 86 -1.34 4.76 -6.57
C ALA A 86 -0.54 4.70 -7.87
N GLY A 87 -0.95 5.47 -8.90
CA GLY A 87 -0.28 5.53 -10.19
C GLY A 87 1.13 6.11 -10.10
N THR A 88 1.35 7.11 -9.23
CA THR A 88 2.67 7.68 -8.99
C THR A 88 3.62 6.67 -8.37
N LEU A 89 3.17 5.96 -7.33
CA LEU A 89 3.97 4.90 -6.70
C LEU A 89 4.31 3.79 -7.69
N LEU A 90 3.36 3.41 -8.55
CA LEU A 90 3.60 2.43 -9.61
C LEU A 90 4.64 2.98 -10.60
N TYR A 91 4.47 4.19 -11.13
CA TYR A 91 5.42 4.82 -12.06
C TYR A 91 6.86 4.84 -11.51
N VAL A 92 7.05 5.32 -10.28
CA VAL A 92 8.38 5.36 -9.64
C VAL A 92 8.96 3.95 -9.54
N THR A 93 8.15 2.97 -9.15
CA THR A 93 8.60 1.58 -9.02
C THR A 93 9.00 0.97 -10.37
N VAL A 94 8.19 1.09 -11.43
CA VAL A 94 8.48 0.43 -12.72
C VAL A 94 9.46 1.20 -13.61
N SER A 95 9.42 2.52 -13.58
CA SER A 95 10.16 3.37 -14.52
C SER A 95 11.43 3.96 -13.92
N GLU A 96 11.51 4.13 -12.60
CA GLU A 96 12.68 4.72 -11.97
C GLU A 96 13.54 3.69 -11.25
N VAL A 97 12.91 2.80 -10.48
CA VAL A 97 13.61 1.76 -9.71
C VAL A 97 13.99 0.59 -10.62
N LEU A 98 13.04 0.02 -11.37
CA LEU A 98 13.27 -1.20 -12.16
C LEU A 98 14.36 -1.07 -13.25
N PRO A 99 14.47 0.03 -14.02
CA PRO A 99 15.49 0.14 -15.07
C PRO A 99 16.87 0.45 -14.52
N ARG A 100 16.95 1.24 -13.43
CA ARG A 100 18.21 1.58 -12.75
C ARG A 100 18.81 0.38 -12.07
N GLU A 101 17.95 -0.40 -11.43
CA GLU A 101 18.31 -1.68 -10.84
C GLU A 101 18.82 -2.56 -11.99
N ARG A 102 18.03 -2.85 -13.04
CA ARG A 102 18.48 -3.64 -14.21
C ARG A 102 19.81 -3.16 -14.86
N ALA A 103 20.11 -1.86 -14.88
CA ALA A 103 21.40 -1.35 -15.38
C ALA A 103 22.60 -1.72 -14.48
N ARG A 104 22.41 -1.77 -13.15
CA ARG A 104 23.41 -2.26 -12.18
C ARG A 104 23.61 -3.79 -12.26
N TRP A 105 22.67 -4.52 -12.86
CA TRP A 105 22.60 -5.99 -12.85
C TRP A 105 23.56 -6.68 -13.81
N HIS A 106 24.21 -5.95 -14.72
CA HIS A 106 25.19 -6.53 -15.64
C HIS A 106 26.42 -7.17 -14.96
N LYS A 107 26.57 -7.07 -13.62
CA LYS A 107 27.74 -7.57 -12.88
C LYS A 107 27.44 -8.60 -11.76
N ARG A 108 26.20 -8.79 -11.29
CA ARG A 108 25.93 -9.70 -10.14
C ARG A 108 24.44 -10.09 -10.05
N GLN A 109 24.09 -11.31 -10.50
CA GLN A 109 22.82 -12.03 -10.31
C GLN A 109 21.61 -11.46 -11.09
N ARG A 110 20.59 -12.28 -11.45
CA ARG A 110 19.49 -11.95 -12.40
C ARG A 110 18.06 -11.84 -11.79
N ASN A 111 17.86 -12.26 -10.54
CA ASN A 111 16.53 -12.61 -10.02
C ASN A 111 15.85 -11.63 -9.03
N ALA A 112 16.56 -10.71 -8.37
CA ALA A 112 15.95 -9.90 -7.29
C ALA A 112 14.98 -8.82 -7.79
N GLY A 113 15.22 -8.18 -8.94
CA GLY A 113 14.26 -7.21 -9.52
C GLY A 113 12.94 -7.85 -9.97
N ILE A 114 12.99 -9.07 -10.54
CA ILE A 114 11.79 -9.83 -10.91
C ILE A 114 11.05 -10.31 -9.65
N LEU A 115 11.79 -10.73 -8.62
CA LEU A 115 11.21 -11.12 -7.34
C LEU A 115 10.52 -9.94 -6.64
N GLN A 116 11.09 -8.74 -6.75
CA GLN A 116 10.50 -7.51 -6.22
C GLN A 116 9.19 -7.17 -6.95
N PHE A 117 9.17 -7.28 -8.28
CA PHE A 117 7.95 -7.06 -9.07
C PHE A 117 6.88 -8.12 -8.77
N LEU A 118 7.28 -9.39 -8.62
CA LEU A 118 6.39 -10.46 -8.17
C LEU A 118 5.84 -10.19 -6.76
N SER A 119 6.64 -9.63 -5.86
CA SER A 119 6.21 -9.28 -4.50
C SER A 119 5.13 -8.19 -4.52
N VAL A 120 5.28 -7.15 -5.34
CA VAL A 120 4.25 -6.11 -5.55
C VAL A 120 2.99 -6.70 -6.18
N GLY A 121 3.16 -7.51 -7.23
CA GLY A 121 2.05 -8.18 -7.90
C GLY A 121 1.27 -9.12 -6.97
N LEU A 122 1.99 -9.91 -6.17
CA LEU A 122 1.40 -10.80 -5.16
C LEU A 122 0.64 -10.01 -4.10
N GLY A 123 1.16 -8.87 -3.67
CA GLY A 123 0.46 -7.97 -2.74
C GLY A 123 -0.81 -7.35 -3.32
N PHE A 124 -0.81 -6.99 -4.60
CA PHE A 124 -2.01 -6.52 -5.31
C PHE A 124 -3.06 -7.63 -5.46
N VAL A 125 -2.63 -8.85 -5.77
CA VAL A 125 -3.50 -10.04 -5.83
C VAL A 125 -4.09 -10.35 -4.45
N LEU A 126 -3.28 -10.30 -3.39
CA LEU A 126 -3.75 -10.47 -2.00
C LEU A 126 -4.77 -9.41 -1.61
N MET A 127 -4.54 -8.15 -1.95
CA MET A 127 -5.50 -7.06 -1.70
C MET A 127 -6.83 -7.33 -2.44
N TYR A 128 -6.77 -7.70 -3.72
CA TYR A 128 -7.97 -8.04 -4.50
C TYR A 128 -8.74 -9.24 -3.91
N LEU A 129 -8.04 -10.30 -3.52
CA LEU A 129 -8.64 -11.49 -2.91
C LEU A 129 -9.29 -11.17 -1.56
N THR A 130 -8.64 -10.34 -0.73
CA THR A 130 -9.19 -9.92 0.56
C THR A 130 -10.46 -9.09 0.38
N THR A 131 -10.49 -8.18 -0.60
CA THR A 131 -11.69 -7.42 -0.95
C THR A 131 -12.80 -8.32 -1.50
N LYS A 132 -12.45 -9.33 -2.31
CA LYS A 132 -13.41 -10.30 -2.84
C LYS A 132 -14.04 -11.18 -1.75
N TYR A 133 -13.26 -11.60 -0.75
CA TYR A 133 -13.79 -12.32 0.40
C TYR A 133 -14.69 -11.42 1.25
N LEU A 134 -14.28 -10.18 1.51
CA LEU A 134 -15.09 -9.20 2.25
C LEU A 134 -16.45 -8.92 1.58
N ASP A 135 -16.51 -8.90 0.25
CA ASP A 135 -17.75 -8.73 -0.52
C ASP A 135 -18.66 -9.98 -0.47
N HIS A 136 -18.07 -11.18 -0.38
CA HIS A 136 -18.81 -12.44 -0.26
C HIS A 136 -19.42 -12.64 1.14
N ASP A 137 -18.78 -12.14 2.20
CA ASP A 137 -19.30 -12.18 3.57
C ASP A 137 -20.36 -11.08 3.88
N ALA A 138 -20.53 -10.11 2.97
CA ALA A 138 -21.45 -8.97 3.12
C ALA A 138 -22.79 -9.14 2.37
N ALA A 139 -22.95 -10.21 1.58
CA ALA A 139 -24.16 -10.57 0.83
C ALA A 139 -24.92 -11.73 1.48
#